data_AF-A0A8E5ML23-F1
#
_entry.id   AF-A0A8E5ML23-F1
#
_cell.length_a   1.000
_cell.length_b   1.000
_cell.length_c   1.000
_cell.angle_alpha   90.00
_cell.angle_beta   90.00
_cell.angle_gamma   90.00
#
_symmetry.space_group_name_H-M   'P 1'
#
loop_
_entity.id
_entity.type
_entity.pdbx_description
1 polymer ?
#
loop_
_entity_poly.entity_id
_entity_poly.type
_entity_poly.pdbx_seq_one_letter_code
_entity_poly.pdbx_strand_id
1 'polypeptide(L)'
;MASRIARRIYADAFARWPKQDLRPDYQLQDVLRAAVEERYRNPTPAMEAEETLKARALQFLVQNKYKDRFKLKGPMLEPKSQPTYFKDLVREIEEAPKRTWLERLGKRLSGMIRLQ
;
A
#
# COMPACT_ATOMS: atom_id res chain seq x y z
N MET A 1 -21.53 -18.23 -7.97
CA MET A 1 -20.78 -18.71 -6.78
C MET A 1 -19.34 -18.19 -6.76
N ALA A 2 -18.67 -18.07 -7.91
CA ALA A 2 -17.31 -17.53 -8.03
C ALA A 2 -17.19 -16.02 -7.71
N SER A 3 -18.19 -15.19 -8.03
CA SER A 3 -18.17 -13.75 -7.66
C SER A 3 -18.04 -13.51 -6.14
N ARG A 4 -18.63 -14.38 -5.31
CA ARG A 4 -18.51 -14.32 -3.84
C ARG A 4 -17.08 -14.62 -3.37
N ILE A 5 -16.36 -15.48 -4.09
CA ILE A 5 -14.97 -15.84 -3.77
C ILE A 5 -14.04 -14.67 -4.05
N ALA A 6 -14.10 -14.08 -5.24
CA ALA A 6 -13.28 -12.92 -5.60
C ALA A 6 -13.50 -11.75 -4.62
N ARG A 7 -14.75 -11.44 -4.29
CA ARG A 7 -15.10 -10.38 -3.32
C ARG A 7 -14.52 -10.65 -1.93
N ARG A 8 -14.55 -11.90 -1.44
CA ARG A 8 -13.94 -12.28 -0.17
C ARG A 8 -12.42 -12.07 -0.20
N ILE A 9 -11.75 -12.54 -1.27
CA ILE A 9 -10.30 -12.38 -1.42
C ILE A 9 -9.93 -10.89 -1.44
N TYR A 10 -10.67 -10.07 -2.16
CA TYR A 10 -10.47 -8.61 -2.15
C TYR A 10 -10.63 -8.01 -0.77
N ALA A 11 -11.71 -8.33 -0.05
CA ALA A 11 -11.93 -7.83 1.30
C ALA A 11 -10.77 -8.19 2.25
N ASP A 12 -10.33 -9.45 2.21
CA ASP A 12 -9.21 -9.94 3.02
C ASP A 12 -7.86 -9.30 2.63
N ALA A 13 -7.68 -8.99 1.34
CA ALA A 13 -6.47 -8.32 0.84
C ALA A 13 -6.45 -6.85 1.25
N PHE A 14 -7.57 -6.13 1.11
CA PHE A 14 -7.69 -4.72 1.50
C PHE A 14 -7.53 -4.52 3.00
N ALA A 15 -8.07 -5.43 3.83
CA ALA A 15 -7.94 -5.35 5.29
C ALA A 15 -6.49 -5.51 5.77
N ARG A 16 -5.67 -6.25 5.02
CA ARG A 16 -4.25 -6.51 5.33
C ARG A 16 -3.29 -5.64 4.54
N TRP A 17 -3.80 -4.78 3.66
CA TRP A 17 -2.95 -3.91 2.85
C TRP A 17 -2.24 -2.91 3.76
N PRO A 18 -0.91 -2.69 3.59
CA PRO A 18 -0.18 -1.76 4.44
C PRO A 18 -0.68 -0.33 4.23
N LYS A 19 -0.75 0.43 5.33
CA LYS A 19 -1.08 1.86 5.25
C LYS A 19 0.12 2.66 4.73
N GLN A 20 -0.16 3.67 3.92
CA GLN A 20 0.86 4.58 3.40
C GLN A 20 0.91 5.85 4.26
N ASP A 21 1.93 5.95 5.11
CA ASP A 21 2.10 7.10 6.02
C ASP A 21 2.47 8.39 5.28
N LEU A 22 3.13 8.30 4.13
CA LEU A 22 3.49 9.45 3.29
C LEU A 22 2.27 10.18 2.70
N ARG A 23 1.13 9.49 2.58
CA ARG A 23 -0.10 10.03 1.98
C ARG A 23 -1.33 9.56 2.78
N PRO A 24 -1.55 10.07 3.99
CA PRO A 24 -2.63 9.60 4.86
C PRO A 24 -4.01 9.80 4.25
N ASP A 25 -4.20 10.86 3.47
CA ASP A 25 -5.50 11.23 2.87
C ASP A 25 -5.89 10.34 1.67
N TYR A 26 -4.96 9.56 1.12
CA TYR A 26 -5.18 8.78 -0.09
C TYR A 26 -4.51 7.40 0.00
N GLN A 27 -5.29 6.41 0.41
CA GLN A 27 -4.82 5.04 0.59
C GLN A 27 -5.22 4.14 -0.58
N LEU A 28 -4.31 3.29 -1.02
CA LEU A 28 -4.55 2.41 -2.17
C LEU A 28 -5.75 1.47 -1.94
N GLN A 29 -5.90 0.93 -0.74
CA GLN A 29 -7.01 0.03 -0.40
C GLN A 29 -8.38 0.69 -0.55
N ASP A 30 -8.49 2.01 -0.32
CA ASP A 30 -9.76 2.72 -0.42
C ASP A 30 -10.13 2.97 -1.89
N VAL A 31 -9.14 3.34 -2.71
CA VAL A 31 -9.30 3.50 -4.16
C VAL A 31 -9.68 2.17 -4.82
N LEU A 32 -8.96 1.09 -4.48
CA LEU A 32 -9.23 -0.23 -5.03
C LEU A 32 -10.59 -0.76 -4.60
N ARG A 33 -11.01 -0.48 -3.35
CA ARG A 33 -12.35 -0.85 -2.87
C ARG A 33 -13.43 -0.17 -3.70
N ALA A 34 -13.35 1.15 -3.88
CA ALA A 34 -14.32 1.89 -4.69
C ALA A 34 -14.34 1.38 -6.14
N ALA A 35 -13.17 1.12 -6.74
CA ALA A 35 -13.08 0.59 -8.10
C ALA A 35 -13.67 -0.83 -8.24
N VAL A 36 -13.47 -1.69 -7.23
CA VAL A 36 -14.07 -3.03 -7.19
C VAL A 36 -15.59 -2.91 -7.04
N GLU A 37 -16.07 -2.08 -6.14
CA GLU A 37 -17.51 -1.87 -5.92
C GLU A 37 -18.22 -1.38 -7.18
N GLU A 38 -17.61 -0.44 -7.91
CA GLU A 38 -18.13 0.04 -9.19
C GLU A 38 -18.26 -1.10 -10.21
N ARG A 39 -17.21 -1.94 -10.37
CA ARG A 39 -17.25 -3.08 -11.30
C ARG A 39 -18.34 -4.10 -10.96
N TYR A 40 -18.62 -4.28 -9.67
CA TYR A 40 -19.67 -5.19 -9.20
C TYR A 40 -21.08 -4.59 -9.20
N ARG A 41 -21.27 -3.32 -9.58
CA ARG A 41 -22.62 -2.77 -9.77
C ARG A 41 -23.36 -3.44 -10.92
N ASN A 42 -22.66 -3.70 -12.04
CA ASN A 42 -23.21 -4.36 -13.23
C ASN A 42 -22.37 -5.60 -13.60
N PRO A 43 -22.44 -6.68 -12.81
CA PRO A 43 -21.59 -7.85 -13.03
C PRO A 43 -22.03 -8.61 -14.29
N THR A 44 -21.07 -8.92 -15.16
CA THR A 44 -21.30 -9.82 -16.31
C THR A 44 -20.64 -11.18 -16.04
N PRO A 45 -21.19 -12.29 -16.57
CA PRO A 45 -20.61 -13.62 -16.37
C PRO A 45 -19.16 -13.75 -16.86
N ALA A 46 -18.80 -13.06 -17.95
CA ALA A 46 -17.44 -13.07 -18.49
C ALA A 46 -16.40 -12.47 -17.54
N MET A 47 -16.80 -11.53 -16.68
CA MET A 47 -15.90 -10.87 -15.72
C MET A 47 -15.52 -11.76 -14.53
N GLU A 48 -16.29 -12.81 -14.22
CA GLU A 48 -16.08 -13.55 -12.97
C GLU A 48 -14.70 -14.22 -12.87
N ALA A 49 -14.25 -14.83 -13.97
CA ALA A 49 -12.94 -15.47 -14.03
C ALA A 49 -11.80 -14.46 -13.91
N GLU A 50 -11.94 -13.32 -14.59
CA GLU A 50 -10.94 -12.25 -14.60
C GLU A 50 -10.81 -11.59 -13.21
N GLU A 51 -11.93 -11.25 -12.56
CA GLU A 51 -11.90 -10.66 -11.22
C GLU A 51 -11.33 -11.63 -10.17
N THR A 52 -11.55 -12.94 -10.34
CA THR A 52 -10.92 -13.95 -9.47
C THR A 52 -9.40 -13.96 -9.63
N LEU A 53 -8.89 -13.85 -10.85
CA LEU A 53 -7.44 -13.77 -11.11
C LEU A 53 -6.84 -12.50 -10.51
N LYS A 54 -7.48 -11.34 -10.72
CA LYS A 54 -7.05 -10.06 -10.14
C LYS A 54 -7.04 -10.11 -8.61
N ALA A 55 -8.09 -10.66 -7.98
CA ALA A 55 -8.16 -10.80 -6.54
C ALA A 55 -7.02 -11.69 -5.98
N ARG A 56 -6.74 -12.82 -6.64
CA ARG A 56 -5.63 -13.70 -6.27
C ARG A 56 -4.26 -13.05 -6.45
N ALA A 57 -4.07 -12.27 -7.51
CA ALA A 57 -2.84 -11.52 -7.72
C ALA A 57 -2.60 -10.56 -6.53
N LEU A 58 -3.64 -9.82 -6.12
CA LEU A 58 -3.56 -8.93 -4.96
C LEU A 58 -3.26 -9.70 -3.66
N GLN A 59 -3.89 -10.86 -3.45
CA GLN A 59 -3.62 -11.74 -2.31
C GLN A 59 -2.15 -12.19 -2.29
N PHE A 60 -1.57 -12.55 -3.43
CA PHE A 60 -0.16 -12.95 -3.51
C PHE A 60 0.80 -11.82 -3.17
N LEU A 61 0.46 -10.58 -3.52
CA LEU A 61 1.24 -9.40 -3.13
C LEU A 61 1.22 -9.19 -1.61
N VAL A 62 0.03 -9.22 -0.99
CA VAL A 62 -0.11 -9.08 0.48
C VAL A 62 0.65 -10.18 1.23
N GLN A 63 0.63 -11.40 0.70
CA GLN A 63 1.34 -12.54 1.29
C GLN A 63 2.84 -12.52 1.02
N ASN A 64 3.39 -11.49 0.37
CA ASN A 64 4.79 -11.41 -0.02
C ASN A 64 5.28 -12.62 -0.84
N LYS A 65 4.37 -13.33 -1.53
CA LYS A 65 4.65 -14.62 -2.19
C LYS A 65 5.83 -14.54 -3.16
N TYR A 66 5.95 -13.42 -3.88
CA TYR A 66 7.03 -13.21 -4.84
C TYR A 66 8.38 -12.94 -4.17
N LYS A 67 8.38 -12.20 -3.05
CA LYS A 67 9.59 -11.98 -2.25
C LYS A 67 10.11 -13.31 -1.68
N ASP A 68 9.21 -14.16 -1.20
CA ASP A 68 9.57 -15.44 -0.59
C ASP A 68 10.02 -16.47 -1.63
N ARG A 69 9.35 -16.50 -2.79
CA ARG A 69 9.66 -17.42 -3.88
C ARG A 69 10.93 -17.01 -4.65
N PHE A 70 11.09 -15.71 -4.91
CA PHE A 70 12.17 -15.15 -5.71
C PHE A 70 13.08 -14.31 -4.80
N LYS A 71 13.71 -14.97 -3.82
CA LYS A 71 14.62 -14.30 -2.90
C LYS A 71 15.74 -13.64 -3.68
N LEU A 72 15.87 -12.32 -3.53
CA LEU A 72 17.00 -11.57 -4.05
C LEU A 72 18.27 -12.09 -3.34
N LYS A 73 19.27 -12.48 -4.13
CA LYS A 73 20.54 -13.03 -3.63
C LYS A 73 21.68 -12.05 -3.90
N GLY A 74 22.66 -12.04 -3.00
CA GLY A 74 23.93 -11.35 -3.21
C GLY A 74 23.82 -9.82 -3.25
N PRO A 75 24.78 -9.13 -3.89
CA PRO A 75 24.92 -7.67 -3.84
C PRO A 75 23.92 -6.92 -4.73
N MET A 76 22.82 -7.54 -5.19
CA MET A 76 21.82 -6.87 -6.02
C MET A 76 21.16 -5.67 -5.32
N LEU A 77 21.10 -5.69 -3.99
CA LEU A 77 20.59 -4.60 -3.15
C LEU A 77 21.72 -3.74 -2.56
N GLU A 78 22.96 -3.90 -3.03
CA GLU A 78 24.14 -3.22 -2.52
C GLU A 78 24.93 -2.65 -3.71
N PRO A 79 24.47 -1.53 -4.31
CA PRO A 79 25.15 -0.96 -5.46
C PRO A 79 26.58 -0.56 -5.07
N LYS A 80 27.55 -0.80 -5.96
CA LYS A 80 28.98 -0.60 -5.67
C LYS A 80 29.32 0.82 -5.23
N SER A 81 28.61 1.82 -5.75
CA SER A 81 28.80 3.24 -5.40
C SER A 81 28.27 3.60 -4.01
N GLN A 82 27.24 2.90 -3.52
CA GLN A 82 26.64 3.14 -2.21
C GLN A 82 25.95 1.86 -1.69
N PRO A 83 26.68 0.99 -0.98
CA PRO A 83 26.15 -0.30 -0.53
C PRO A 83 24.91 -0.20 0.38
N THR A 84 24.74 0.92 1.09
CA THR A 84 23.60 1.15 1.99
C THR A 84 22.39 1.83 1.32
N TYR A 85 22.45 2.14 0.03
CA TYR A 85 21.47 2.99 -0.67
C TYR A 85 20.00 2.63 -0.37
N PHE A 86 19.61 1.37 -0.59
CA PHE A 86 18.22 0.96 -0.38
C PHE A 86 17.82 0.93 1.11
N LYS A 87 18.76 0.66 2.02
CA LYS A 87 18.51 0.72 3.47
C LYS A 87 18.28 2.16 3.92
N ASP A 88 19.11 3.08 3.43
CA ASP A 88 18.99 4.51 3.70
C ASP A 88 17.68 5.07 3.14
N LEU A 89 17.32 4.69 1.90
CA LEU A 89 16.06 5.09 1.26
C LEU A 89 14.82 4.64 2.06
N VAL A 90 14.80 3.39 2.52
CA VAL A 90 13.69 2.88 3.34
C VAL A 90 13.59 3.65 4.66
N ARG A 91 14.72 3.89 5.33
CA ARG A 91 14.77 4.69 6.56
C ARG A 91 14.22 6.10 6.34
N GLU A 92 14.64 6.78 5.27
CA GLU A 92 14.17 8.12 4.94
C GLU A 92 12.65 8.17 4.69
N ILE A 93 12.12 7.17 4.00
CA ILE A 93 10.67 7.02 3.76
C ILE A 93 9.91 6.85 5.07
N GLU A 94 10.42 6.06 6.02
CA GLU A 94 9.79 5.83 7.33
C GLU A 94 9.89 7.04 8.27
N GLU A 95 10.97 7.82 8.16
CA GLU A 95 11.19 9.01 8.99
C GLU A 95 10.47 10.26 8.48
N ALA A 96 10.26 10.38 7.16
CA ALA A 96 9.67 11.56 6.53
C ALA A 96 8.30 11.97 7.11
N PRO A 97 7.32 11.06 7.32
CA PRO A 97 6.03 11.42 7.94
C PRO A 97 6.19 12.03 9.34
N LYS A 98 7.11 11.49 10.15
CA LYS A 98 7.35 11.92 11.53
C LYS A 98 8.02 13.29 11.58
N ARG A 99 8.99 13.54 10.69
CA ARG A 99 9.68 14.85 10.58
C ARG A 99 8.71 15.95 10.16
N THR A 100 7.93 15.72 9.11
CA THR A 100 6.95 16.71 8.64
C THR A 100 5.78 16.87 9.62
N TRP A 101 5.41 15.84 10.39
CA TRP A 101 4.38 15.96 11.43
C TRP A 101 4.84 16.83 12.61
N LEU A 102 6.08 16.66 13.09
CA LEU A 102 6.65 17.52 14.14
C LEU A 102 6.76 18.98 13.70
N GLU A 103 7.20 19.24 12.46
CA GLU A 103 7.20 20.59 11.89
C GLU A 103 5.80 21.17 11.75
N ARG A 104 4.81 20.37 11.32
CA ARG A 104 3.41 20.79 11.22
C ARG A 104 2.78 21.05 12.60
N LEU A 105 3.10 20.24 13.61
CA LEU A 105 2.65 20.42 14.99
C LEU A 105 3.27 21.69 15.61
N GLY A 106 4.58 21.90 15.42
CA GLY A 106 5.27 23.12 15.86
C GLY A 106 4.69 24.38 15.23
N LYS A 107 4.38 24.37 13.93
CA LYS A 107 3.71 25.50 13.25
C LYS A 107 2.31 25.78 13.80
N ARG A 108 1.55 24.74 14.17
CA ARG A 108 0.23 24.89 14.79
C ARG A 108 0.32 25.48 16.21
N LEU A 109 1.28 25.03 17.02
CA LEU A 109 1.50 25.56 18.37
C LEU A 109 2.04 27.00 18.34
N SER A 110 2.98 27.30 17.44
CA SER A 110 3.49 28.66 17.24
C SER A 110 2.41 29.65 16.76
N GLY A 111 1.47 29.18 15.93
CA GLY A 111 0.32 29.98 15.49
C GLY A 111 -0.68 30.30 16.61
N MET A 112 -0.86 29.40 17.58
CA MET A 112 -1.76 29.62 18.73
C MET A 112 -1.21 30.63 19.75
N ILE A 113 0.11 30.71 19.89
CA ILE A 113 0.77 31.65 20.83
C ILE A 113 0.77 33.09 20.28
N ARG A 114 0.54 33.29 18.98
CA ARG A 114 0.47 34.60 18.32
C ARG A 114 -0.90 35.28 18.35
N LEU A 115 -1.89 34.69 19.03
CA LEU A 115 -3.25 35.24 19.19
C LEU A 115 -3.52 35.79 20.60
N GLN A 116 -2.49 36.20 21.34
CA GLN A 116 -2.64 37.01 22.56
C GLN A 116 -2.11 38.42 22.35
#